data_AF-A0A6V8EMY6-F1
#
_entry.id   AF-A0A6V8EMY6-F1
#
_cell.length_a   1.000
_cell.length_b   1.000
_cell.length_c   1.000
_cell.angle_alpha   90.00
_cell.angle_beta   90.00
_cell.angle_gamma   90.00
#
_symmetry.space_group_name_H-M   'P 1'
#
loop_
_entity.id
_entity.type
_entity.pdbx_description
1 polymer ?
#
loop_
_entity_poly.entity_id
_entity_poly.type
_entity_poly.pdbx_seq_one_letter_code
_entity_poly.pdbx_strand_id
1 'polypeptide(L)'
;DPEFDEEDRIRQMDEFPERATGAISSTSINQEQDIRKSSDMKRIRIIQDLMDPIIDEDGTAIQLTAGEVANFSSLMADTLIAAGFAESAEI
;
A
#
# COMPACT_ATOMS: atom_id res chain seq x y z
N ASP A 1 -16.55 -37.47 41.14
CA ASP A 1 -16.84 -36.37 40.22
C ASP A 1 -15.50 -35.92 39.65
N PRO A 2 -15.06 -36.46 38.51
CA PRO A 2 -13.75 -36.15 37.95
C PRO A 2 -13.85 -34.81 37.20
N GLU A 3 -13.03 -33.88 37.67
CA GLU A 3 -12.99 -32.47 37.27
C GLU A 3 -12.59 -32.32 35.80
N PHE A 4 -13.49 -31.74 35.01
CA PHE A 4 -13.20 -31.29 33.65
C PHE A 4 -12.29 -30.07 33.73
N ASP A 5 -10.97 -30.31 33.67
CA ASP A 5 -9.97 -29.25 33.82
C ASP A 5 -9.74 -28.51 32.50
N GLU A 6 -9.06 -27.37 32.55
CA GLU A 6 -8.86 -26.50 31.37
C GLU A 6 -8.18 -27.21 30.19
N GLU A 7 -7.41 -28.27 30.47
CA GLU A 7 -6.78 -29.10 29.44
C GLU A 7 -7.79 -29.85 28.55
N ASP A 8 -8.95 -30.23 29.07
CA ASP A 8 -10.02 -30.88 28.29
C ASP A 8 -10.71 -29.91 27.32
N ARG A 9 -10.77 -28.60 27.65
CA ARG A 9 -11.35 -27.58 26.76
C ARG A 9 -10.49 -27.34 25.53
N ILE A 10 -9.17 -27.37 25.69
CA ILE A 10 -8.22 -27.08 24.61
C ILE A 10 -8.18 -28.23 23.60
N ARG A 11 -8.26 -29.50 24.05
CA ARG A 11 -8.30 -30.68 23.17
C ARG A 11 -9.54 -30.73 22.27
N GLN A 12 -10.68 -30.23 22.72
CA GLN A 12 -11.91 -30.17 21.90
C GLN A 12 -11.84 -29.09 20.81
N MET A 13 -11.01 -28.05 20.99
CA MET A 13 -10.81 -27.01 19.99
C MET A 13 -9.68 -27.32 18.99
N ASP A 14 -8.71 -28.15 19.39
CA ASP A 14 -7.58 -28.57 18.52
C ASP A 14 -7.93 -29.76 17.61
N GLU A 15 -9.12 -30.36 17.77
CA GLU A 15 -9.73 -31.20 16.74
C GLU A 15 -10.21 -30.31 15.59
N PHE A 16 -9.24 -29.75 14.86
CA PHE A 16 -9.46 -29.04 13.62
C PHE A 16 -10.41 -29.88 12.75
N PRO A 17 -11.48 -29.30 12.18
CA PRO A 17 -12.03 -29.89 10.99
C PRO A 17 -10.88 -29.92 9.97
N GLU A 18 -10.56 -31.10 9.40
CA GLU A 18 -9.90 -31.17 8.11
C GLU A 18 -10.80 -30.39 7.13
N ARG A 19 -10.58 -29.07 7.04
CA ARG A 19 -11.27 -28.22 6.09
C ARG A 19 -10.75 -28.64 4.74
N ALA A 20 -11.56 -29.48 4.11
CA ALA A 20 -11.78 -29.62 2.69
C ALA A 20 -10.62 -29.13 1.83
N THR A 21 -10.02 -30.05 1.08
CA THR A 21 -9.46 -29.78 -0.24
C THR A 21 -10.53 -29.14 -1.14
N GLY A 22 -10.89 -27.90 -0.83
CA GLY A 22 -11.69 -27.02 -1.64
C GLY A 22 -10.79 -26.57 -2.77
N ALA A 23 -10.87 -27.28 -3.88
CA ALA A 23 -10.39 -26.81 -5.16
C ALA A 23 -10.97 -25.41 -5.41
N ILE A 24 -10.20 -24.35 -5.13
CA ILE A 24 -10.43 -23.02 -5.68
C ILE A 24 -9.61 -22.88 -6.98
N SER A 25 -9.89 -23.76 -7.94
CA SER A 25 -9.64 -23.43 -9.33
C SER A 25 -10.90 -22.80 -9.87
N SER A 26 -11.00 -21.47 -9.84
CA SER A 26 -11.62 -20.69 -10.91
C SER A 26 -11.64 -19.20 -10.58
N THR A 27 -10.85 -18.47 -11.37
CA THR A 27 -11.35 -17.37 -12.20
C THR A 27 -11.82 -16.11 -11.50
N SER A 28 -11.17 -15.01 -11.90
CA SER A 28 -11.71 -13.64 -11.82
C SER A 28 -11.78 -13.03 -10.43
N ILE A 29 -10.61 -12.62 -9.93
CA ILE A 29 -10.54 -11.27 -9.37
C ILE A 29 -10.63 -10.32 -10.58
N ASN A 30 -11.86 -10.19 -11.08
CA ASN A 30 -12.32 -9.01 -11.78
C ASN A 30 -12.32 -7.91 -10.71
N GLN A 31 -11.14 -7.35 -10.41
CA GLN A 31 -11.06 -6.06 -9.72
C GLN A 31 -11.34 -4.98 -10.76
N GLU A 32 -12.51 -5.07 -11.37
CA GLU A 32 -13.17 -3.96 -12.04
C GLU A 32 -13.90 -3.18 -10.94
N GLN A 33 -13.11 -2.45 -10.16
CA GLN A 33 -13.57 -1.39 -9.28
C GLN A 33 -12.63 -0.23 -9.56
N ASP A 34 -12.94 0.51 -10.62
CA ASP A 34 -12.87 1.97 -10.66
C ASP A 34 -11.92 2.59 -9.62
N ILE A 35 -10.63 2.55 -9.90
CA ILE A 35 -9.78 3.68 -9.56
C ILE A 35 -9.36 4.28 -10.89
N ARG A 36 -10.36 4.80 -11.61
CA ARG A 36 -10.19 6.14 -12.16
C ARG A 36 -10.06 7.11 -10.98
N LYS A 37 -9.03 6.97 -10.13
CA LYS A 37 -8.29 8.17 -9.77
C LYS A 37 -7.89 8.62 -11.16
N SER A 38 -8.54 9.65 -11.67
CA SER A 38 -7.75 10.74 -12.20
C SER A 38 -6.68 10.95 -11.13
N SER A 39 -5.58 10.21 -11.22
CA SER A 39 -4.41 10.52 -10.42
C SER A 39 -4.03 11.80 -11.09
N ASP A 40 -4.56 12.89 -10.55
CA ASP A 40 -4.33 14.24 -11.02
C ASP A 40 -2.84 14.42 -10.83
N MET A 41 -2.06 13.96 -11.81
CA MET A 41 -0.63 13.89 -11.71
C MET A 41 -0.16 15.32 -11.83
N LYS A 42 0.47 15.79 -10.77
CA LYS A 42 1.08 17.11 -10.76
C LYS A 42 2.54 16.94 -11.11
N ARG A 43 2.96 17.72 -12.09
CA ARG A 43 4.37 17.87 -12.40
C ARG A 43 4.98 18.80 -11.36
N ILE A 44 5.99 18.30 -10.66
CA ILE A 44 6.74 19.07 -9.67
C ILE A 44 8.23 19.00 -9.95
N ARG A 45 8.93 20.06 -9.60
CA ARG A 45 10.39 20.11 -9.64
C ARG A 45 10.91 19.93 -8.22
N ILE A 46 11.79 18.96 -8.05
CA ILE A 46 12.48 18.75 -6.78
C ILE A 46 13.50 19.87 -6.60
N ILE A 47 13.43 20.58 -5.47
CA ILE A 47 14.34 21.69 -5.15
C ILE A 47 15.40 21.28 -4.13
N GLN A 48 15.16 20.18 -3.41
CA GLN A 48 16.06 19.68 -2.38
C GLN A 48 16.24 18.16 -2.52
N ASP A 49 17.48 17.69 -2.37
CA ASP A 49 17.75 16.26 -2.30
C ASP A 49 17.21 15.67 -0.99
N LEU A 50 16.67 14.46 -1.09
CA LEU A 50 16.27 13.68 0.06
C LEU A 50 17.13 12.42 0.08
N MET A 51 17.91 12.21 1.15
CA MET A 51 18.75 11.02 1.25
C MET A 51 17.95 9.73 1.43
N ASP A 52 16.78 9.81 2.08
CA ASP A 52 15.90 8.68 2.30
C ASP A 52 14.89 8.56 1.15
N PRO A 53 14.84 7.42 0.44
CA PRO A 53 13.90 7.23 -0.66
C PRO A 53 12.46 7.14 -0.12
N ILE A 54 11.54 7.83 -0.79
CA ILE A 54 10.11 7.80 -0.43
C ILE A 54 9.39 6.66 -1.13
N ILE A 55 8.27 6.23 -0.57
CA ILE A 55 7.44 5.20 -1.17
C ILE A 55 6.29 5.86 -1.94
N ASP A 56 6.16 5.54 -3.21
CA ASP A 56 5.05 5.99 -4.07
C ASP A 56 3.76 5.16 -3.85
N GLU A 57 2.66 5.56 -4.47
CA GLU A 57 1.38 4.86 -4.38
C GLU A 57 1.43 3.40 -4.90
N ASP A 58 2.40 3.09 -5.77
CA ASP A 58 2.68 1.72 -6.25
C ASP A 58 3.54 0.89 -5.27
N GLY A 59 4.05 1.49 -4.19
CA GLY A 59 5.01 0.85 -3.29
C GLY A 59 6.46 0.90 -3.79
N THR A 60 6.70 1.61 -4.89
CA THR A 60 8.05 1.80 -5.45
C THR A 60 8.83 2.86 -4.67
N ALA A 61 10.08 2.56 -4.34
CA ALA A 61 11.00 3.49 -3.69
C ALA A 61 11.56 4.49 -4.72
N ILE A 62 11.39 5.79 -4.45
CA ILE A 62 11.80 6.89 -5.32
C ILE A 62 12.81 7.77 -4.58
N GLN A 63 13.95 8.01 -5.21
CA GLN A 63 14.95 8.94 -4.72
C GLN A 63 14.62 10.36 -5.22
N LEU A 64 14.55 11.34 -4.33
CA LEU A 64 14.37 12.74 -4.73
C LEU A 64 15.72 13.41 -4.95
N THR A 65 15.96 13.87 -6.17
CA THR A 65 17.20 14.58 -6.54
C THR A 65 16.90 16.03 -6.89
N ALA A 66 17.55 16.97 -6.21
CA ALA A 66 17.39 18.39 -6.50
C ALA A 66 17.67 18.71 -7.99
N GLY A 67 16.77 19.46 -8.61
CA GLY A 67 16.79 19.80 -10.04
C GLY A 67 16.05 18.82 -10.94
N GLU A 68 15.60 17.67 -10.43
CA GLU A 68 14.80 16.71 -11.18
C GLU A 68 13.34 17.16 -11.31
N VAL A 69 12.73 16.92 -12.47
CA VAL A 69 11.30 17.16 -12.69
C VAL A 69 10.61 15.83 -12.88
N ALA A 70 9.68 15.53 -11.97
CA ALA A 70 8.95 14.27 -11.94
C ALA A 70 7.44 14.53 -11.85
N ASN A 71 6.66 13.51 -12.19
CA ASN A 71 5.20 13.54 -12.04
C ASN A 71 4.82 12.64 -10.87
N PHE A 72 4.12 13.23 -9.91
CA PHE A 72 3.60 12.54 -8.74
C PHE A 72 2.08 12.72 -8.67
N SER A 73 1.39 11.89 -7.90
CA SER A 73 -0.02 12.10 -7.61
C SER A 73 -0.25 13.46 -6.98
N SER A 74 -1.41 14.10 -7.21
CA SER A 74 -1.72 15.42 -6.63
C SER A 74 -1.49 15.47 -5.13
N LEU A 75 -1.85 14.41 -4.41
CA LEU A 75 -1.65 14.31 -2.96
C LEU A 75 -0.17 14.32 -2.59
N MET A 76 0.65 13.53 -3.29
CA MET A 76 2.08 13.41 -3.01
C MET A 76 2.83 14.68 -3.42
N ALA A 77 2.48 15.25 -4.57
CA ALA A 77 3.00 16.54 -5.03
C ALA A 77 2.72 17.65 -4.01
N ASP A 78 1.47 17.76 -3.53
CA ASP A 78 1.08 18.76 -2.53
C ASP A 78 1.85 18.57 -1.21
N THR A 79 2.01 17.31 -0.78
CA THR A 79 2.80 16.96 0.41
C THR A 79 4.26 17.37 0.26
N LEU A 80 4.89 17.08 -0.88
CA LEU A 80 6.29 17.43 -1.16
C LEU A 80 6.50 18.95 -1.28
N ILE A 81 5.53 19.67 -1.83
CA ILE A 81 5.54 21.14 -1.89
C ILE A 81 5.38 21.73 -0.50
N ALA A 82 4.40 21.27 0.28
CA ALA A 82 4.14 21.74 1.63
C ALA A 82 5.31 21.44 2.58
N ALA A 83 6.00 20.32 2.39
CA ALA A 83 7.20 19.96 3.13
C ALA A 83 8.46 20.74 2.68
N GLY A 84 8.40 21.46 1.54
CA GLY A 84 9.50 22.26 1.02
C GLY A 84 10.56 21.48 0.23
N PHE A 85 10.26 20.23 -0.18
CA PHE A 85 11.16 19.43 -1.02
C PHE A 85 10.97 19.66 -2.51
N ALA A 86 9.81 20.17 -2.93
CA ALA A 86 9.48 20.39 -4.32
C ALA A 86 8.69 21.69 -4.55
N GLU A 87 8.61 22.11 -5.81
CA GLU A 87 7.77 23.23 -6.27
C GLU A 87 6.86 22.78 -7.42
N SER A 88 5.70 23.42 -7.56
CA SER A 88 4.79 23.21 -8.68
C SER A 88 5.47 23.60 -9.99
N ALA A 89 5.62 22.65 -10.92
CA ALA A 89 6.23 22.85 -12.22
C ALA A 89 5.15 22.88 -13.32
N GLU A 90 4.16 23.76 -13.16
CA GLU A 90 3.14 24.04 -14.18
C GLU A 90 3.81 24.73 -15.38
N ILE A 91 3.55 24.24 -16.59
CA ILE A 91 4.10 24.76 -17.85
C ILE A 91 3.30 25.96 -18.35
#